data_AF-A0A520K342-F1
#
_entry.id   AF-A0A520K342-F1
#
_cell.length_a   1.000
_cell.length_b   1.000
_cell.length_c   1.000
_cell.angle_alpha   90.00
_cell.angle_beta   90.00
_cell.angle_gamma   90.00
#
_symmetry.space_group_name_H-M   'P 1'
#
loop_
_entity.id
_entity.type
_entity.pdbx_description
1 polymer ?
#
loop_
_entity_poly.entity_id
_entity_poly.type
_entity_poly.pdbx_seq_one_letter_code
_entity_poly.pdbx_strand_id
1 'polypeptide(L)'
;MAWYDGLTDEQRPIVGCDSEKSIRLLAGPGTGKTKCLIHRVAYLEEEKSAKNQDIVVITFTRAAAHEIRERLIKELKLSKDDLPAARTLHSYALAMMMLRPIFNDIKRPLRIADDYEEKRIIIPELAKMLNTNPTGVKTLLEEYNAAWNTLSIDNPNWRETNRNIEFEEKLEILQQFYSFTLRGELPYKFKDMLEGEPIIAREIAPLYLLVDEYQDLNRCDQAVIYALAEAGSIVFVAGDDDQSIYVKLRHANPEGIRRFPERFAPCEPFKIELCRRCPRKVIDAANKLISNDRDREEKKLKPQPDAPEGNIRVLNFKGPRREAVGIANICQGLHAHYGYKWSDILILLSRGRLGNLIEEELDNSEIPFVNVENKNSSR
;
A
#
# COMPACT_ATOMS: atom_id res chain seq x y z
N MET A 1 -1.50 -29.72 8.15
CA MET A 1 -0.71 -28.78 7.34
C MET A 1 -1.13 -27.40 7.79
N ALA A 2 -0.20 -26.61 8.34
CA ALA A 2 -0.55 -25.34 8.98
C ALA A 2 -1.11 -24.37 7.95
N TRP A 3 -0.68 -24.49 6.69
CA TRP A 3 -1.23 -23.73 5.58
C TRP A 3 -2.74 -23.92 5.35
N TYR A 4 -3.32 -25.08 5.67
CA TYR A 4 -4.73 -25.39 5.38
C TYR A 4 -5.70 -24.98 6.50
N ASP A 5 -5.20 -24.94 7.74
CA ASP A 5 -6.06 -24.79 8.92
C ASP A 5 -6.75 -23.41 8.99
N GLY A 6 -8.02 -23.39 9.37
CA GLY A 6 -8.82 -22.16 9.50
C GLY A 6 -9.11 -21.40 8.20
N LEU A 7 -8.73 -21.91 7.02
CA LEU A 7 -9.14 -21.37 5.72
C LEU A 7 -10.57 -21.79 5.35
N THR A 8 -11.29 -20.91 4.65
CA THR A 8 -12.61 -21.24 4.07
C THR A 8 -12.48 -22.06 2.79
N ASP A 9 -13.60 -22.62 2.33
CA ASP A 9 -13.67 -23.33 1.04
C ASP A 9 -13.31 -22.43 -0.15
N GLU A 10 -13.63 -21.12 -0.08
CA GLU A 10 -13.19 -20.14 -1.09
C GLU A 10 -11.68 -19.89 -1.04
N GLN A 11 -11.05 -19.94 0.14
CA GLN A 11 -9.64 -19.58 0.34
C GLN A 11 -8.67 -20.72 0.02
N ARG A 12 -9.04 -21.97 0.32
CA ARG A 12 -8.20 -23.15 0.10
C ARG A 12 -7.68 -23.31 -1.35
N PRO A 13 -8.52 -23.24 -2.40
CA PRO A 13 -8.03 -23.38 -3.77
C PRO A 13 -7.12 -22.23 -4.21
N ILE A 14 -7.26 -21.04 -3.60
CA ILE A 14 -6.43 -19.87 -3.87
C ILE A 14 -5.03 -20.09 -3.29
N VAL A 15 -4.98 -20.51 -2.02
CA VAL A 15 -3.73 -20.75 -1.31
C VAL A 15 -3.00 -21.97 -1.87
N GLY A 16 -3.72 -23.02 -2.24
CA GLY A 16 -3.16 -24.26 -2.81
C GLY A 16 -3.00 -24.26 -4.33
N CYS A 17 -3.23 -23.12 -5.00
CA CYS A 17 -3.06 -23.03 -6.45
C CYS A 17 -1.62 -23.38 -6.87
N ASP A 18 -1.43 -23.83 -8.10
CA ASP A 18 -0.11 -24.22 -8.59
C ASP A 18 0.91 -23.10 -8.37
N SER A 19 2.12 -23.49 -7.94
CA SER A 19 3.22 -22.57 -7.69
C SER A 19 3.93 -22.13 -8.96
N GLU A 20 3.58 -22.67 -10.13
CA GLU A 20 4.13 -22.24 -11.43
C GLU A 20 3.29 -21.16 -12.12
N LYS A 21 2.05 -20.93 -11.65
CA LYS A 21 1.18 -19.88 -12.18
C LYS A 21 1.25 -18.63 -11.34
N SER A 22 1.21 -17.47 -11.99
CA SER A 22 0.91 -16.24 -11.28
C SER A 22 -0.54 -16.27 -10.78
N ILE A 23 -0.81 -15.62 -9.65
CA ILE A 23 -2.12 -15.64 -9.02
C ILE A 23 -2.59 -14.21 -8.83
N ARG A 24 -3.84 -13.95 -9.20
CA ARG A 24 -4.52 -12.71 -8.88
C ARG A 24 -5.69 -12.97 -7.96
N LEU A 25 -5.62 -12.46 -6.74
CA LEU A 25 -6.71 -12.46 -5.77
C LEU A 25 -7.40 -11.09 -5.72
N LEU A 26 -8.57 -10.99 -6.34
CA LEU A 26 -9.44 -9.82 -6.20
C LEU A 26 -10.48 -10.07 -5.11
N ALA A 27 -10.37 -9.40 -3.97
CA ALA A 27 -11.21 -9.73 -2.83
C ALA A 27 -11.57 -8.49 -2.01
N GLY A 28 -12.85 -8.34 -1.69
CA GLY A 28 -13.37 -7.14 -1.03
C GLY A 28 -12.89 -6.95 0.43
N PRO A 29 -13.31 -5.88 1.12
CA PRO A 29 -12.97 -5.66 2.53
C PRO A 29 -13.48 -6.80 3.42
N GLY A 30 -12.64 -7.22 4.38
CA GLY A 30 -13.03 -8.22 5.38
C GLY A 30 -13.17 -9.67 4.86
N THR A 31 -12.72 -9.96 3.64
CA THR A 31 -12.76 -11.29 3.01
C THR A 31 -11.56 -12.19 3.37
N GLY A 32 -10.52 -11.61 3.97
CA GLY A 32 -9.32 -12.35 4.37
C GLY A 32 -8.21 -12.41 3.31
N LYS A 33 -8.07 -11.38 2.45
CA LYS A 33 -6.93 -11.19 1.52
C LYS A 33 -5.57 -11.49 2.16
N THR A 34 -5.21 -10.74 3.18
CA THR A 34 -3.94 -10.90 3.90
C THR A 34 -3.84 -12.27 4.57
N LYS A 35 -4.96 -12.89 4.98
CA LYS A 35 -4.96 -14.27 5.48
C LYS A 35 -4.57 -15.25 4.38
N CYS A 36 -5.10 -15.11 3.16
CA CYS A 36 -4.69 -15.95 2.02
C CYS A 36 -3.20 -15.76 1.72
N LEU A 37 -2.71 -14.52 1.76
CA LEU A 37 -1.29 -14.23 1.54
C LEU A 37 -0.40 -14.92 2.58
N ILE A 38 -0.73 -14.81 3.87
CA ILE A 38 0.02 -15.47 4.95
C ILE A 38 0.00 -16.99 4.80
N HIS A 39 -1.17 -17.57 4.56
CA HIS A 39 -1.27 -19.02 4.36
C HIS A 39 -0.61 -19.47 3.04
N ARG A 40 -0.47 -18.58 2.04
CA ARG A 40 0.29 -18.86 0.82
C ARG A 40 1.78 -18.98 1.12
N VAL A 41 2.34 -18.19 2.03
CA VAL A 41 3.71 -18.38 2.52
C VAL A 41 3.85 -19.79 3.11
N ALA A 42 2.96 -20.17 4.04
CA ALA A 42 2.97 -21.50 4.65
C ALA A 42 2.89 -22.63 3.61
N TYR A 43 2.02 -22.48 2.60
CA TYR A 43 1.89 -23.47 1.52
C TYR A 43 3.19 -23.61 0.71
N LEU A 44 3.85 -22.50 0.38
CA LEU A 44 5.11 -22.54 -0.36
C LEU A 44 6.23 -23.21 0.45
N GLU A 45 6.28 -22.97 1.76
CA GLU A 45 7.24 -23.63 2.65
C GLU A 45 6.94 -25.13 2.82
N GLU A 46 5.69 -25.48 3.15
CA GLU A 46 5.28 -26.86 3.46
C GLU A 46 5.21 -27.77 2.22
N GLU A 47 4.59 -27.32 1.13
CA GLU A 47 4.32 -28.15 -0.05
C GLU A 47 5.36 -28.00 -1.16
N LYS A 48 6.00 -26.83 -1.24
CA LYS A 48 6.98 -26.52 -2.29
C LYS A 48 8.41 -26.48 -1.78
N SER A 49 8.62 -26.72 -0.48
CA SER A 49 9.94 -26.69 0.16
C SER A 49 10.71 -25.39 -0.11
N ALA A 50 9.98 -24.29 -0.30
CA ALA A 50 10.57 -22.97 -0.51
C ALA A 50 11.26 -22.51 0.78
N LYS A 51 12.44 -21.91 0.66
CA LYS A 51 13.14 -21.30 1.79
C LYS A 51 12.63 -19.88 2.00
N ASN A 52 12.82 -19.35 3.20
CA ASN A 52 12.49 -17.96 3.54
C ASN A 52 13.10 -16.91 2.56
N GLN A 53 14.32 -17.16 2.08
CA GLN A 53 15.01 -16.32 1.09
C GLN A 53 14.41 -16.37 -0.31
N ASP A 54 13.65 -17.43 -0.63
CA ASP A 54 12.99 -17.62 -1.92
C ASP A 54 11.67 -16.81 -2.00
N ILE A 55 11.17 -16.33 -0.86
CA ILE A 55 9.88 -15.67 -0.72
C ILE A 55 10.05 -14.22 -0.28
N VAL A 56 9.48 -13.29 -1.03
CA VAL A 56 9.38 -11.87 -0.65
C VAL A 56 7.93 -11.44 -0.61
N VAL A 57 7.54 -10.78 0.48
CA VAL A 57 6.23 -10.14 0.64
C VAL A 57 6.38 -8.64 0.51
N ILE A 58 5.68 -8.04 -0.44
CA ILE A 58 5.58 -6.60 -0.65
C ILE A 58 4.24 -6.07 -0.13
N THR A 59 4.28 -4.99 0.65
CA THR A 59 3.09 -4.29 1.13
C THR A 59 3.15 -2.80 0.81
N PHE A 60 2.00 -2.14 0.84
CA PHE A 60 1.92 -0.69 0.59
C PHE A 60 2.57 0.16 1.70
N THR A 61 2.43 -0.25 2.97
CA THR A 61 2.95 0.52 4.12
C THR A 61 3.90 -0.30 4.99
N ARG A 62 4.81 0.40 5.70
CA ARG A 62 5.70 -0.23 6.69
C ARG A 62 4.93 -0.85 7.86
N ALA A 63 3.80 -0.26 8.24
CA ALA A 63 2.91 -0.80 9.26
C ALA A 63 2.30 -2.14 8.81
N ALA A 64 1.80 -2.22 7.57
CA ALA A 64 1.31 -3.47 7.00
C ALA A 64 2.42 -4.53 6.90
N ALA A 65 3.64 -4.15 6.49
CA ALA A 65 4.78 -5.08 6.49
C ALA A 65 5.09 -5.60 7.91
N HIS A 66 4.99 -4.76 8.93
CA HIS A 66 5.18 -5.17 10.32
C HIS A 66 4.06 -6.11 10.80
N GLU A 67 2.80 -5.78 10.49
CA GLU A 67 1.64 -6.62 10.80
C GLU A 67 1.77 -8.00 10.15
N ILE A 68 2.16 -8.09 8.87
CA ILE A 68 2.37 -9.38 8.20
C ILE A 68 3.43 -10.21 8.93
N ARG A 69 4.58 -9.62 9.32
CA ARG A 69 5.61 -10.36 10.09
C ARG A 69 5.06 -10.88 11.42
N GLU A 70 4.34 -10.04 12.16
CA GLU A 70 3.73 -10.44 13.43
C GLU A 70 2.73 -11.59 13.25
N ARG A 71 1.95 -11.56 12.17
CA ARG A 71 0.98 -12.61 11.86
C ARG A 71 1.66 -13.90 11.38
N LEU A 72 2.74 -13.82 10.59
CA LEU A 72 3.55 -15.00 10.25
C LEU A 72 4.10 -15.69 11.51
N ILE A 73 4.63 -14.93 12.47
CA ILE A 73 5.10 -15.49 13.75
C ILE A 73 3.94 -16.12 14.54
N LYS A 74 2.81 -15.41 14.68
CA LYS A 74 1.70 -15.83 15.56
C LYS A 74 0.85 -16.95 14.98
N GLU A 75 0.49 -16.85 13.70
CA GLU A 75 -0.42 -17.79 13.03
C GLU A 75 0.33 -19.05 12.57
N LEU A 76 1.56 -18.92 12.06
CA LEU A 76 2.33 -20.04 11.53
C LEU A 76 3.40 -20.57 12.49
N LYS A 77 3.57 -19.92 13.66
CA LYS A 77 4.59 -20.29 14.68
C LYS A 77 6.03 -20.29 14.14
N LEU A 78 6.30 -19.48 13.12
CA LEU A 78 7.65 -19.31 12.57
C LEU A 78 8.55 -18.58 13.57
N SER A 79 9.82 -19.00 13.64
CA SER A 79 10.84 -18.26 14.37
C SER A 79 11.19 -16.98 13.60
N LYS A 80 11.81 -15.99 14.27
CA LYS A 80 12.21 -14.75 13.61
C LYS A 80 13.24 -14.97 12.50
N ASP A 81 14.09 -15.98 12.64
CA ASP A 81 15.15 -16.30 11.68
C ASP A 81 14.60 -17.01 10.44
N ASP A 82 13.43 -17.64 10.56
CA ASP A 82 12.76 -18.36 9.47
C ASP A 82 11.79 -17.46 8.69
N LEU A 83 11.63 -16.18 9.05
CA LEU A 83 10.67 -15.31 8.38
C LEU A 83 11.13 -14.93 6.97
N PRO A 84 10.25 -15.00 5.96
CA PRO A 84 10.52 -14.39 4.67
C PRO A 84 10.58 -12.86 4.79
N ALA A 85 11.21 -12.23 3.81
CA ALA A 85 11.33 -10.78 3.78
C ALA A 85 9.97 -10.12 3.48
N ALA A 86 9.31 -9.56 4.50
CA ALA A 86 8.17 -8.66 4.29
C ALA A 86 8.64 -7.19 4.27
N ARG A 87 8.39 -6.41 3.22
CA ARG A 87 8.88 -5.02 3.06
C ARG A 87 7.89 -4.17 2.26
N THR A 88 8.06 -2.86 2.27
CA THR A 88 7.47 -2.05 1.19
C THR A 88 8.30 -2.17 -0.08
N LEU A 89 7.72 -1.85 -1.23
CA LEU A 89 8.45 -1.89 -2.51
C LEU A 89 9.71 -1.01 -2.47
N HIS A 90 9.59 0.19 -1.90
CA HIS A 90 10.72 1.12 -1.76
C HIS A 90 11.81 0.55 -0.86
N SER A 91 11.46 -0.07 0.27
CA SER A 91 12.45 -0.70 1.16
C SER A 91 13.10 -1.94 0.54
N TYR A 92 12.39 -2.65 -0.34
CA TYR A 92 12.94 -3.76 -1.11
C TYR A 92 13.93 -3.26 -2.18
N ALA A 93 13.50 -2.32 -3.01
CA ALA A 93 14.32 -1.68 -4.06
C ALA A 93 15.62 -1.12 -3.51
N LEU A 94 15.55 -0.30 -2.44
CA LEU A 94 16.74 0.27 -1.80
C LEU A 94 17.72 -0.80 -1.34
N ALA A 95 17.22 -1.87 -0.70
CA ALA A 95 18.10 -2.92 -0.20
C ALA A 95 18.78 -3.70 -1.33
N MET A 96 18.05 -4.03 -2.39
CA MET A 96 18.63 -4.73 -3.55
C MET A 96 19.70 -3.87 -4.24
N MET A 97 19.42 -2.58 -4.44
CA MET A 97 20.37 -1.64 -5.03
C MET A 97 21.61 -1.40 -4.15
N MET A 98 21.48 -1.46 -2.81
CA MET A 98 22.63 -1.35 -1.90
C MET A 98 23.50 -2.61 -1.87
N LEU A 99 22.90 -3.80 -1.93
CA LEU A 99 23.59 -5.09 -1.82
C LEU A 99 24.43 -5.48 -3.05
N ARG A 100 24.33 -4.77 -4.17
CA ARG A 100 25.04 -5.08 -5.42
C ARG A 100 25.82 -3.86 -5.95
N PRO A 101 27.15 -3.78 -5.71
CA PRO A 101 28.01 -2.65 -6.08
C PRO A 101 28.37 -2.48 -7.56
N ILE A 102 27.85 -3.32 -8.46
CA ILE A 102 28.32 -3.38 -9.86
C ILE A 102 27.80 -2.20 -10.70
N PHE A 103 26.90 -1.37 -10.16
CA PHE A 103 26.36 -0.21 -10.88
C PHE A 103 27.27 1.02 -10.75
N ASN A 104 27.97 1.36 -11.84
CA ASN A 104 28.77 2.58 -11.93
C ASN A 104 27.92 3.87 -12.02
N ASP A 105 26.66 3.77 -12.47
CA ASP A 105 25.83 4.97 -12.71
C ASP A 105 24.88 5.34 -11.56
N ILE A 106 24.72 4.47 -10.55
CA ILE A 106 24.02 4.84 -9.32
C ILE A 106 25.03 5.54 -8.42
N LYS A 107 25.00 6.88 -8.42
CA LYS A 107 25.86 7.73 -7.56
C LYS A 107 25.80 7.24 -6.11
N ARG A 108 26.95 6.77 -5.59
CA ARG A 108 27.10 6.29 -4.22
C ARG A 108 27.61 7.41 -3.30
N PRO A 109 27.17 7.46 -2.04
CA PRO A 109 26.21 6.55 -1.41
C PRO A 109 24.78 6.78 -1.92
N LEU A 110 24.05 5.68 -2.21
CA LEU A 110 22.63 5.75 -2.49
C LEU A 110 21.91 6.13 -1.19
N ARG A 111 21.64 7.42 -1.04
CA ARG A 111 21.02 8.02 0.14
C ARG A 111 19.70 8.64 -0.28
N ILE A 112 18.62 8.31 0.43
CA ILE A 112 17.31 8.90 0.17
C ILE A 112 17.18 10.17 1.01
N ALA A 113 16.85 11.29 0.39
CA ALA A 113 16.52 12.51 1.11
C ALA A 113 15.21 12.31 1.89
N ASP A 114 15.22 12.71 3.16
CA ASP A 114 14.01 12.66 3.99
C ASP A 114 13.13 13.92 3.81
N ASP A 115 11.93 13.89 4.41
CA ASP A 115 10.98 14.99 4.31
C ASP A 115 11.53 16.30 4.93
N TYR A 116 12.46 16.21 5.89
CA TYR A 116 13.09 17.37 6.50
C TYR A 116 14.08 18.02 5.54
N GLU A 117 14.99 17.23 4.96
CA GLU A 117 15.97 17.69 3.97
C GLU A 117 15.26 18.26 2.74
N GLU A 118 14.25 17.57 2.23
CA GLU A 118 13.46 18.04 1.10
C GLU A 118 12.87 19.43 1.39
N LYS A 119 12.22 19.59 2.54
CA LYS A 119 11.52 20.82 2.93
C LYS A 119 12.46 21.96 3.33
N ARG A 120 13.57 21.66 4.01
CA ARG A 120 14.40 22.67 4.69
C ARG A 120 15.71 22.97 3.96
N ILE A 121 16.16 22.10 3.06
CA ILE A 121 17.43 22.22 2.36
C ILE A 121 17.18 22.28 0.85
N ILE A 122 16.65 21.20 0.28
CA ILE A 122 16.53 21.02 -1.17
C ILE A 122 15.59 22.07 -1.77
N ILE A 123 14.36 22.19 -1.26
CA ILE A 123 13.38 23.14 -1.79
C ILE A 123 13.88 24.59 -1.71
N PRO A 124 14.37 25.10 -0.56
CA PRO A 124 14.91 26.46 -0.48
C PRO A 124 16.11 26.73 -1.40
N GLU A 125 16.97 25.74 -1.62
CA GLU A 125 18.15 25.91 -2.47
C GLU A 125 17.81 25.89 -3.95
N LEU A 126 16.96 24.95 -4.39
CA LEU A 126 16.39 24.97 -5.74
C LEU A 126 15.66 26.28 -6.01
N ALA A 127 14.94 26.83 -5.03
CA ALA A 127 14.21 28.09 -5.20
C ALA A 127 15.17 29.23 -5.52
N LYS A 128 16.33 29.28 -4.85
CA LYS A 128 17.40 30.24 -5.16
C LYS A 128 18.02 29.98 -6.54
N MET A 129 18.34 28.74 -6.86
CA MET A 129 18.99 28.36 -8.13
C MET A 129 18.11 28.62 -9.36
N LEU A 130 16.78 28.49 -9.20
CA LEU A 130 15.77 28.68 -10.24
C LEU A 130 15.13 30.08 -10.20
N ASN A 131 15.60 30.96 -9.31
CA ASN A 131 15.04 32.30 -9.11
C ASN A 131 13.50 32.31 -8.92
N THR A 132 13.00 31.38 -8.11
CA THR A 132 11.57 31.22 -7.79
C THR A 132 11.35 31.14 -6.28
N ASN A 133 10.11 30.90 -5.85
CA ASN A 133 9.77 30.70 -4.45
C ASN A 133 9.66 29.20 -4.09
N PRO A 134 9.74 28.83 -2.80
CA PRO A 134 9.62 27.44 -2.35
C PRO A 134 8.34 26.72 -2.82
N THR A 135 7.22 27.44 -2.97
CA THR A 135 5.96 26.87 -3.46
C THR A 135 6.07 26.47 -4.93
N GLY A 136 6.73 27.28 -5.77
CA GLY A 136 6.98 26.97 -7.17
C GLY A 136 7.85 25.72 -7.33
N VAL A 137 8.92 25.60 -6.55
CA VAL A 137 9.75 24.38 -6.53
C VAL A 137 8.96 23.16 -6.07
N LYS A 138 8.09 23.31 -5.07
CA LYS A 138 7.24 22.22 -4.62
C LYS A 138 6.35 21.70 -5.74
N THR A 139 5.75 22.60 -6.54
CA THR A 139 4.97 22.22 -7.72
C THR A 139 5.82 21.45 -8.73
N LEU A 140 7.03 21.95 -9.03
CA LEU A 140 7.95 21.26 -9.95
C LEU A 140 8.36 19.87 -9.45
N LEU A 141 8.63 19.70 -8.15
CA LEU A 141 8.91 18.40 -7.55
C LEU A 141 7.69 17.46 -7.61
N GLU A 142 6.48 17.98 -7.39
CA GLU A 142 5.24 17.20 -7.51
C GLU A 142 5.03 16.72 -8.96
N GLU A 143 5.23 17.59 -9.95
CA GLU A 143 5.16 17.25 -11.38
C GLU A 143 6.23 16.23 -11.78
N TYR A 144 7.47 16.43 -11.32
CA TYR A 144 8.58 15.51 -11.55
C TYR A 144 8.30 14.13 -10.96
N ASN A 145 7.84 14.05 -9.71
CA ASN A 145 7.44 12.79 -9.08
C ASN A 145 6.25 12.13 -9.77
N ALA A 146 5.27 12.92 -10.24
CA ALA A 146 4.13 12.40 -11.00
C ALA A 146 4.59 11.75 -12.30
N ALA A 147 5.57 12.34 -13.00
CA ALA A 147 6.14 11.78 -14.23
C ALA A 147 6.75 10.39 -14.01
N TRP A 148 7.51 10.21 -12.91
CA TRP A 148 8.03 8.90 -12.51
C TRP A 148 6.92 7.92 -12.16
N ASN A 149 6.01 8.29 -11.24
CA ASN A 149 4.96 7.40 -10.73
C ASN A 149 3.99 6.92 -11.82
N THR A 150 3.77 7.75 -12.84
CA THR A 150 2.87 7.43 -13.97
C THR A 150 3.58 6.80 -15.16
N LEU A 151 4.92 6.71 -15.13
CA LEU A 151 5.78 6.37 -16.26
C LEU A 151 5.56 7.31 -17.47
N SER A 152 5.03 8.52 -17.26
CA SER A 152 4.92 9.51 -18.33
C SER A 152 6.29 9.92 -18.85
N ILE A 153 7.32 9.81 -17.99
CA ILE A 153 8.70 10.02 -18.40
C ILE A 153 9.13 9.07 -19.52
N ASP A 154 8.57 7.87 -19.68
CA ASP A 154 8.97 6.95 -20.77
C ASP A 154 8.38 7.34 -22.13
N ASN A 155 7.43 8.30 -22.16
CA ASN A 155 6.79 8.77 -23.38
C ASN A 155 7.61 9.90 -24.03
N PRO A 156 8.15 9.70 -25.26
CA PRO A 156 8.95 10.73 -25.94
C PRO A 156 8.21 12.06 -26.14
N ASN A 157 6.93 12.03 -26.53
CA ASN A 157 6.14 13.25 -26.73
C ASN A 157 5.92 14.00 -25.42
N TRP A 158 5.73 13.27 -24.31
CA TRP A 158 5.62 13.89 -22.99
C TRP A 158 6.94 14.55 -22.60
N ARG A 159 8.08 13.87 -22.83
CA ARG A 159 9.42 14.41 -22.54
C ARG A 159 9.68 15.72 -23.28
N GLU A 160 9.31 15.80 -24.55
CA GLU A 160 9.51 17.01 -25.37
C GLU A 160 8.66 18.19 -24.89
N THR A 161 7.43 17.93 -24.42
CA THR A 161 6.46 18.99 -24.16
C THR A 161 6.43 19.45 -22.68
N ASN A 162 6.76 18.56 -21.74
CA ASN A 162 6.49 18.78 -20.31
C ASN A 162 7.74 18.78 -19.42
N ARG A 163 8.92 18.37 -19.91
CA ARG A 163 10.13 18.42 -19.07
C ARG A 163 10.55 19.85 -18.81
N ASN A 164 10.87 20.12 -17.55
CA ASN A 164 11.53 21.35 -17.15
C ASN A 164 13.04 21.08 -17.06
N ILE A 165 13.74 21.25 -18.18
CA ILE A 165 15.18 20.94 -18.30
C ILE A 165 15.99 21.72 -17.26
N GLU A 166 15.69 23.01 -17.07
CA GLU A 166 16.40 23.85 -16.11
C GLU A 166 16.24 23.32 -14.68
N PHE A 167 15.01 22.98 -14.27
CA PHE A 167 14.74 22.37 -12.97
C PHE A 167 15.52 21.06 -12.79
N GLU A 168 15.51 20.18 -13.79
CA GLU A 168 16.16 18.88 -13.72
C GLU A 168 17.69 19.01 -13.64
N GLU A 169 18.30 19.93 -14.38
CA GLU A 169 19.73 20.23 -14.29
C GLU A 169 20.11 20.76 -12.91
N LYS A 170 19.32 21.69 -12.33
CA LYS A 170 19.57 22.20 -10.97
C LYS A 170 19.39 21.12 -9.91
N LEU A 171 18.36 20.28 -10.05
CA LEU A 171 18.14 19.14 -9.17
C LEU A 171 19.31 18.17 -9.24
N GLU A 172 19.82 17.87 -10.43
CA GLU A 172 20.96 16.97 -10.58
C GLU A 172 22.23 17.53 -9.92
N ILE A 173 22.50 18.84 -10.07
CA ILE A 173 23.63 19.50 -9.38
C ILE A 173 23.52 19.32 -7.86
N LEU A 174 22.33 19.54 -7.28
CA LEU A 174 22.13 19.35 -5.84
C LEU A 174 22.24 17.89 -5.42
N GLN A 175 21.69 16.95 -6.20
CA GLN A 175 21.81 15.53 -5.95
C GLN A 175 23.27 15.08 -5.92
N GLN A 176 24.11 15.63 -6.81
CA GLN A 176 25.55 15.39 -6.82
C GLN A 176 26.22 15.98 -5.57
N PHE A 177 25.95 17.26 -5.28
CA PHE A 177 26.59 17.99 -4.20
C PHE A 177 26.27 17.40 -2.82
N TYR A 178 25.00 17.07 -2.57
CA TYR A 178 24.52 16.51 -1.30
C TYR A 178 24.44 14.98 -1.28
N SER A 179 24.84 14.32 -2.39
CA SER A 179 24.81 12.88 -2.57
C SER A 179 23.49 12.26 -2.11
N PHE A 180 22.39 12.60 -2.79
CA PHE A 180 21.06 12.05 -2.50
C PHE A 180 20.27 11.65 -3.75
N THR A 181 19.21 10.89 -3.55
CA THR A 181 18.16 10.57 -4.51
C THR A 181 16.81 10.84 -3.86
N LEU A 182 15.83 11.32 -4.63
CA LEU A 182 14.48 11.52 -4.11
C LEU A 182 13.78 10.17 -3.95
N ARG A 183 12.89 10.09 -2.96
CA ARG A 183 12.12 8.87 -2.69
C ARG A 183 11.31 8.41 -3.92
N GLY A 184 10.76 9.34 -4.70
CA GLY A 184 9.95 9.05 -5.89
C GLY A 184 10.74 8.51 -7.09
N GLU A 185 12.04 8.78 -7.17
CA GLU A 185 12.90 8.24 -8.24
C GLU A 185 13.28 6.77 -8.00
N LEU A 186 13.26 6.33 -6.75
CA LEU A 186 13.81 5.02 -6.35
C LEU A 186 13.13 3.84 -7.09
N PRO A 187 11.79 3.73 -7.16
CA PRO A 187 11.16 2.64 -7.91
C PRO A 187 11.52 2.67 -9.39
N TYR A 188 11.58 3.86 -10.00
CA TYR A 188 11.94 3.98 -11.42
C TYR A 188 13.38 3.54 -11.68
N LYS A 189 14.34 4.00 -10.87
CA LYS A 189 15.75 3.58 -10.98
C LYS A 189 15.91 2.07 -10.80
N PHE A 190 15.14 1.48 -9.90
CA PHE A 190 15.15 0.04 -9.70
C PHE A 190 14.53 -0.73 -10.90
N LYS A 191 13.44 -0.23 -11.47
CA LYS A 191 12.83 -0.75 -12.70
C LYS A 191 13.80 -0.69 -13.87
N ASP A 192 14.43 0.46 -14.09
CA ASP A 192 15.41 0.68 -15.16
C ASP A 192 16.61 -0.26 -15.03
N MET A 193 17.09 -0.46 -13.79
CA MET A 193 18.14 -1.44 -13.46
C MET A 193 17.74 -2.88 -13.79
N LEU A 194 16.51 -3.29 -13.44
CA LEU A 194 16.01 -4.64 -13.72
C LEU A 194 15.89 -4.90 -15.23
N GLU A 195 15.40 -3.91 -15.98
CA GLU A 195 15.20 -4.03 -17.43
C GLU A 195 16.52 -3.95 -18.22
N GLY A 196 17.45 -3.10 -17.78
CA GLY A 196 18.76 -2.92 -18.41
C GLY A 196 19.74 -4.06 -18.17
N GLU A 197 19.60 -4.79 -17.04
CA GLU A 197 20.55 -5.82 -16.62
C GLU A 197 19.87 -7.17 -16.30
N PRO A 198 19.45 -7.95 -17.32
CA PRO A 198 18.67 -9.17 -17.11
C PRO A 198 19.36 -10.25 -16.26
N ILE A 199 20.70 -10.30 -16.29
CA ILE A 199 21.48 -11.24 -15.46
C ILE A 199 21.31 -10.87 -13.99
N ILE A 200 21.49 -9.59 -13.66
CA ILE A 200 21.35 -9.10 -12.29
C ILE A 200 19.90 -9.24 -11.85
N ALA A 201 18.94 -8.92 -12.72
CA ALA A 201 17.52 -9.09 -12.45
C ALA A 201 17.19 -10.52 -12.01
N ARG A 202 17.69 -11.54 -12.73
CA ARG A 202 17.51 -12.96 -12.35
C ARG A 202 18.16 -13.32 -11.03
N GLU A 203 19.30 -12.73 -10.69
CA GLU A 203 19.99 -12.98 -9.42
C GLU A 203 19.26 -12.38 -8.21
N ILE A 204 18.58 -11.25 -8.38
CA ILE A 204 17.89 -10.55 -7.29
C ILE A 204 16.38 -10.82 -7.24
N ALA A 205 15.81 -11.38 -8.30
CA ALA A 205 14.42 -11.78 -8.32
C ALA A 205 14.19 -12.91 -7.31
N PRO A 206 13.24 -12.76 -6.37
CA PRO A 206 12.85 -13.87 -5.51
C PRO A 206 12.11 -14.91 -6.36
N LEU A 207 12.15 -16.18 -5.95
CA LEU A 207 11.38 -17.21 -6.64
C LEU A 207 9.87 -16.94 -6.53
N TYR A 208 9.40 -16.50 -5.37
CA TYR A 208 8.01 -16.17 -5.09
C TYR A 208 7.87 -14.74 -4.61
N LEU A 209 7.06 -13.94 -5.32
CA LEU A 209 6.78 -12.55 -5.00
C LEU A 209 5.30 -12.38 -4.65
N LEU A 210 5.01 -12.12 -3.36
CA LEU A 210 3.66 -11.94 -2.86
C LEU A 210 3.42 -10.45 -2.63
N VAL A 211 2.38 -9.88 -3.21
CA VAL A 211 2.09 -8.43 -3.11
C VAL A 211 0.70 -8.20 -2.53
N ASP A 212 0.63 -7.53 -1.38
CA ASP A 212 -0.63 -7.08 -0.75
C ASP A 212 -0.97 -5.65 -1.18
N GLU A 213 -2.27 -5.31 -1.16
CA GLU A 213 -2.82 -4.01 -1.58
C GLU A 213 -2.32 -3.54 -2.96
N TYR A 214 -2.28 -4.45 -3.93
CA TYR A 214 -1.74 -4.18 -5.27
C TYR A 214 -2.45 -3.03 -6.01
N GLN A 215 -3.73 -2.78 -5.71
CA GLN A 215 -4.49 -1.67 -6.32
C GLN A 215 -3.89 -0.28 -6.00
N ASP A 216 -3.18 -0.17 -4.87
CA ASP A 216 -2.65 1.11 -4.39
C ASP A 216 -1.27 1.44 -5.00
N LEU A 217 -0.67 0.48 -5.72
CA LEU A 217 0.56 0.70 -6.46
C LEU A 217 0.32 1.61 -7.67
N ASN A 218 1.25 2.52 -7.92
CA ASN A 218 1.26 3.32 -9.15
C ASN A 218 1.83 2.53 -10.33
N ARG A 219 1.85 3.12 -11.53
CA ARG A 219 2.31 2.42 -12.75
C ARG A 219 3.78 2.03 -12.68
N CYS A 220 4.62 2.87 -12.08
CA CYS A 220 6.04 2.59 -11.91
C CYS A 220 6.28 1.45 -10.93
N ASP A 221 5.60 1.48 -9.79
CA ASP A 221 5.65 0.41 -8.79
C ASP A 221 5.21 -0.94 -9.40
N GLN A 222 4.12 -0.93 -10.19
CA GLN A 222 3.66 -2.12 -10.91
C GLN A 222 4.65 -2.61 -11.98
N ALA A 223 5.36 -1.69 -12.65
CA ALA A 223 6.40 -2.05 -13.62
C ALA A 223 7.60 -2.73 -12.95
N VAL A 224 7.97 -2.36 -11.72
CA VAL A 224 8.97 -3.11 -10.94
C VAL A 224 8.52 -4.56 -10.72
N ILE A 225 7.26 -4.78 -10.31
CA ILE A 225 6.71 -6.14 -10.11
C ILE A 225 6.75 -6.93 -11.42
N TYR A 226 6.43 -6.28 -12.53
CA TYR A 226 6.49 -6.89 -13.86
C TYR A 226 7.92 -7.28 -14.25
N ALA A 227 8.90 -6.40 -14.06
CA ALA A 227 10.30 -6.69 -14.37
C ALA A 227 10.87 -7.84 -13.50
N LEU A 228 10.48 -7.93 -12.23
CA LEU A 228 10.82 -9.08 -11.37
C LEU A 228 10.19 -10.38 -11.86
N ALA A 229 8.96 -10.33 -12.36
CA ALA A 229 8.30 -11.50 -12.95
C ALA A 229 8.97 -11.96 -14.25
N GLU A 230 9.34 -11.02 -15.13
CA GLU A 230 10.13 -11.32 -16.35
C GLU A 230 11.51 -11.91 -16.01
N ALA A 231 12.08 -11.52 -14.86
CA ALA A 231 13.30 -12.11 -14.33
C ALA A 231 13.11 -13.50 -13.70
N GLY A 232 11.88 -13.99 -13.57
CA GLY A 232 11.58 -15.37 -13.14
C GLY A 232 10.78 -15.49 -11.84
N SER A 233 10.39 -14.38 -11.20
CA SER A 233 9.51 -14.45 -10.02
C SER A 233 8.12 -14.95 -10.39
N ILE A 234 7.59 -15.90 -9.61
CA ILE A 234 6.19 -16.28 -9.67
C ILE A 234 5.41 -15.36 -8.72
N VAL A 235 4.44 -14.63 -9.29
CA VAL A 235 3.79 -13.52 -8.59
C VAL A 235 2.41 -13.91 -8.06
N PHE A 236 2.16 -13.66 -6.78
CA PHE A 236 0.83 -13.64 -6.18
C PHE A 236 0.47 -12.20 -5.84
N VAL A 237 -0.60 -11.65 -6.40
CA VAL A 237 -1.11 -10.32 -6.03
C VAL A 237 -2.46 -10.44 -5.35
N ALA A 238 -2.65 -9.71 -4.26
CA ALA A 238 -3.92 -9.53 -3.59
C ALA A 238 -4.31 -8.05 -3.57
N GLY A 239 -5.59 -7.78 -3.76
CA GLY A 239 -6.09 -6.41 -3.70
C GLY A 239 -7.59 -6.29 -3.95
N ASP A 240 -8.05 -5.05 -3.94
CA ASP A 240 -9.43 -4.67 -4.24
C ASP A 240 -9.46 -3.33 -4.96
N ASP A 241 -9.83 -3.35 -6.24
CA ASP A 241 -9.94 -2.13 -7.04
C ASP A 241 -10.96 -1.11 -6.49
N ASP A 242 -11.93 -1.54 -5.67
CA ASP A 242 -12.89 -0.66 -5.00
C ASP A 242 -12.27 0.17 -3.88
N GLN A 243 -11.14 -0.28 -3.34
CA GLN A 243 -10.45 0.33 -2.20
C GLN A 243 -9.31 1.25 -2.61
N SER A 244 -9.10 1.45 -3.92
CA SER A 244 -8.05 2.32 -4.45
C SER A 244 -8.36 3.80 -4.20
N ILE A 245 -8.09 4.29 -2.99
CA ILE A 245 -8.31 5.68 -2.58
C ILE A 245 -7.10 6.59 -2.85
N TYR A 246 -5.95 6.02 -3.23
CA TYR A 246 -4.71 6.75 -3.48
C TYR A 246 -4.52 7.23 -4.93
N VAL A 247 -5.53 7.11 -5.79
CA VAL A 247 -5.46 7.48 -7.23
C VAL A 247 -4.96 8.91 -7.43
N LYS A 248 -5.48 9.88 -6.66
CA LYS A 248 -5.11 11.30 -6.83
C LYS A 248 -3.85 11.71 -6.07
N LEU A 249 -3.53 11.05 -4.95
CA LEU A 249 -2.45 11.46 -4.06
C LEU A 249 -1.12 10.75 -4.34
N ARG A 250 -1.17 9.53 -4.88
CA ARG A 250 0.02 8.71 -5.18
C ARG A 250 0.01 8.13 -6.59
N HIS A 251 -0.91 8.58 -7.44
CA HIS A 251 -1.08 8.07 -8.81
C HIS A 251 -1.31 6.56 -8.85
N ALA A 252 -2.04 6.02 -7.85
CA ALA A 252 -2.39 4.61 -7.83
C ALA A 252 -3.13 4.21 -9.12
N ASN A 253 -2.82 3.01 -9.63
CA ASN A 253 -3.30 2.51 -10.90
C ASN A 253 -4.13 1.23 -10.69
N PRO A 254 -5.40 1.32 -10.24
CA PRO A 254 -6.24 0.15 -10.00
C PRO A 254 -6.51 -0.67 -11.27
N GLU A 255 -6.40 -0.05 -12.45
CA GLU A 255 -6.47 -0.79 -13.72
C GLU A 255 -5.41 -1.90 -13.81
N GLY A 256 -4.27 -1.71 -13.14
CA GLY A 256 -3.21 -2.71 -13.06
C GLY A 256 -3.67 -4.03 -12.43
N ILE A 257 -4.50 -4.00 -11.38
CA ILE A 257 -5.04 -5.26 -10.82
C ILE A 257 -6.13 -5.85 -11.71
N ARG A 258 -6.91 -5.04 -12.41
CA ARG A 258 -7.98 -5.52 -13.31
C ARG A 258 -7.40 -6.28 -14.50
N ARG A 259 -6.36 -5.73 -15.13
CA ARG A 259 -5.67 -6.31 -16.29
C ARG A 259 -4.52 -7.25 -15.94
N PHE A 260 -4.30 -7.53 -14.66
CA PHE A 260 -3.20 -8.41 -14.25
C PHE A 260 -3.16 -9.76 -15.00
N PRO A 261 -4.30 -10.47 -15.23
CA PRO A 261 -4.27 -11.75 -15.95
C PRO A 261 -3.89 -11.62 -17.43
N GLU A 262 -4.07 -10.44 -18.04
CA GLU A 262 -3.67 -10.17 -19.42
C GLU A 262 -2.16 -9.97 -19.52
N ARG A 263 -1.56 -9.39 -18.47
CA ARG A 263 -0.14 -9.02 -18.45
C ARG A 263 0.77 -10.13 -17.90
N PHE A 264 0.25 -10.99 -17.04
CA PHE A 264 1.00 -12.09 -16.44
C PHE A 264 0.39 -13.41 -16.91
N ALA A 265 0.99 -14.07 -17.90
CA ALA A 265 0.52 -15.35 -18.42
C ALA A 265 1.59 -16.45 -18.21
N PRO A 266 1.24 -17.63 -17.65
CA PRO A 266 -0.08 -18.02 -17.16
C PRO A 266 -0.45 -17.36 -15.82
N CYS A 267 -1.72 -16.94 -15.66
CA CYS A 267 -2.27 -16.45 -14.40
C CYS A 267 -3.61 -17.11 -14.07
N GLU A 268 -3.80 -17.44 -12.79
CA GLU A 268 -5.05 -17.94 -12.23
C GLU A 268 -5.78 -16.81 -11.48
N PRO A 269 -6.93 -16.31 -11.99
CA PRO A 269 -7.71 -15.28 -11.32
C PRO A 269 -8.68 -15.88 -10.30
N PHE A 270 -8.65 -15.36 -9.07
CA PHE A 270 -9.56 -15.72 -8.00
C PHE A 270 -10.33 -14.52 -7.46
N LYS A 271 -11.53 -14.80 -6.93
CA LYS A 271 -12.37 -13.85 -6.20
C LYS A 271 -12.83 -14.45 -4.87
N ILE A 272 -12.93 -13.62 -3.84
CA ILE A 272 -13.55 -13.99 -2.56
C ILE A 272 -14.67 -12.99 -2.29
N GLU A 273 -15.86 -13.51 -2.01
CA GLU A 273 -17.07 -12.71 -1.78
C GLU A 273 -17.46 -12.71 -0.29
N LEU A 274 -17.10 -13.76 0.45
CA LEU A 274 -17.51 -13.92 1.84
C LEU A 274 -16.79 -12.93 2.78
N CYS A 275 -17.51 -11.90 3.25
CA CYS A 275 -17.05 -10.98 4.27
C CYS A 275 -17.29 -11.54 5.68
N ARG A 276 -16.22 -11.58 6.46
CA ARG A 276 -16.20 -12.12 7.84
C ARG A 276 -16.07 -11.05 8.91
N ARG A 277 -15.98 -9.78 8.50
CA ARG A 277 -15.72 -8.64 9.39
C ARG A 277 -16.99 -7.86 9.73
N CYS A 278 -17.89 -7.69 8.76
CA CYS A 278 -18.95 -6.69 8.84
C CYS A 278 -20.34 -7.34 9.03
N PRO A 279 -21.26 -6.69 9.77
CA PRO A 279 -22.66 -7.08 9.86
C PRO A 279 -23.42 -6.97 8.53
N ARG A 280 -24.56 -7.65 8.43
CA ARG A 280 -25.40 -7.72 7.22
C ARG A 280 -25.79 -6.34 6.67
N LYS A 281 -26.39 -5.47 7.49
CA LYS A 281 -26.81 -4.13 7.03
C LYS A 281 -25.65 -3.26 6.54
N VAL A 282 -24.47 -3.41 7.14
CA VAL A 282 -23.27 -2.66 6.74
C VAL A 282 -22.80 -3.12 5.36
N ILE A 283 -22.78 -4.44 5.13
CA ILE A 283 -22.44 -5.02 3.83
C ILE A 283 -23.45 -4.62 2.75
N ASP A 284 -24.75 -4.69 3.05
CA ASP A 284 -25.79 -4.31 2.09
C ASP A 284 -25.70 -2.83 1.71
N ALA A 285 -25.47 -1.94 2.68
CA ALA A 285 -25.26 -0.52 2.42
C ALA A 285 -24.00 -0.26 1.60
N ALA A 286 -22.89 -0.95 1.90
CA ALA A 286 -21.64 -0.84 1.15
C ALA A 286 -21.82 -1.31 -0.31
N ASN A 287 -22.42 -2.49 -0.52
CA ASN A 287 -22.74 -3.01 -1.86
C ASN A 287 -23.62 -2.04 -2.66
N LYS A 288 -24.67 -1.48 -2.03
CA LYS A 288 -25.57 -0.51 -2.68
C LYS A 288 -24.88 0.81 -3.01
N LEU A 289 -23.96 1.28 -2.15
CA LEU A 289 -23.18 2.48 -2.42
C LEU A 289 -22.29 2.26 -3.63
N ILE A 290 -21.56 1.13 -3.66
CA ILE A 290 -20.55 0.93 -4.67
C ILE A 290 -21.05 0.40 -6.00
N SER A 291 -22.29 -0.12 -6.07
CA SER A 291 -22.93 -0.44 -7.34
C SER A 291 -23.17 0.78 -8.25
N ASN A 292 -22.95 2.01 -7.74
CA ASN A 292 -23.00 3.22 -8.56
C ASN A 292 -21.72 3.47 -9.36
N ASP A 293 -20.61 2.81 -9.01
CA ASP A 293 -19.38 2.83 -9.81
C ASP A 293 -19.55 1.89 -11.02
N ARG A 294 -19.39 2.43 -12.23
CA ARG A 294 -19.59 1.68 -13.48
C ARG A 294 -18.30 1.10 -14.05
N ASP A 295 -17.15 1.58 -13.60
CA ASP A 295 -15.85 1.21 -14.18
C ASP A 295 -15.15 0.10 -13.39
N ARG A 296 -15.85 -0.49 -12.42
CA ARG A 296 -15.33 -1.54 -11.51
C ARG A 296 -15.46 -2.95 -12.08
N GLU A 297 -14.63 -3.86 -11.59
CA GLU A 297 -14.90 -5.29 -11.75
C GLU A 297 -16.06 -5.70 -10.82
N GLU A 298 -17.09 -6.35 -11.37
CA GLU A 298 -18.24 -6.77 -10.56
C GLU A 298 -17.80 -7.84 -9.54
N LYS A 299 -18.11 -7.55 -8.28
CA LYS A 299 -17.95 -8.46 -7.13
C LYS A 299 -18.96 -8.06 -6.06
N LYS A 300 -19.62 -9.04 -5.46
CA LYS A 300 -20.65 -8.79 -4.44
C LYS A 300 -20.20 -9.34 -3.11
N LEU A 301 -20.02 -8.47 -2.12
CA LEU A 301 -19.74 -8.93 -0.76
C LEU A 301 -20.95 -9.66 -0.19
N LYS A 302 -20.72 -10.82 0.40
CA LYS A 302 -21.73 -11.62 1.10
C LYS A 302 -21.39 -11.67 2.59
N PRO A 303 -22.34 -11.40 3.50
CA PRO A 303 -22.11 -11.61 4.92
C PRO A 303 -21.87 -13.10 5.19
N GLN A 304 -21.01 -13.41 6.17
CA GLN A 304 -20.93 -14.76 6.70
C GLN A 304 -22.29 -15.24 7.25
N PRO A 305 -22.60 -16.55 7.23
CA PRO A 305 -23.94 -17.06 7.57
C PRO A 305 -24.46 -16.59 8.94
N ASP A 306 -23.59 -16.50 9.93
CA ASP A 306 -23.86 -16.09 11.30
C ASP A 306 -23.62 -14.59 11.56
N ALA A 307 -23.39 -13.79 10.50
CA ALA A 307 -23.14 -12.36 10.65
C ALA A 307 -24.35 -11.69 11.34
N PRO A 308 -24.11 -10.85 12.36
CA PRO A 308 -25.17 -10.12 13.04
C PRO A 308 -25.83 -9.14 12.07
N GLU A 309 -27.03 -8.70 12.42
CA GLU A 309 -27.78 -7.76 11.58
C GLU A 309 -27.06 -6.40 11.46
N GLY A 310 -26.47 -5.93 12.57
CA GLY A 310 -25.84 -4.61 12.67
C GLY A 310 -26.83 -3.46 12.60
N ASN A 311 -26.32 -2.24 12.75
CA ASN A 311 -27.12 -1.02 12.71
C ASN A 311 -26.37 0.08 11.96
N ILE A 312 -27.11 0.85 11.17
CA ILE A 312 -26.63 2.09 10.55
C ILE A 312 -27.57 3.21 11.01
N ARG A 313 -26.98 4.30 11.47
CA ARG A 313 -27.69 5.51 11.89
C ARG A 313 -27.09 6.70 11.14
N VAL A 314 -27.95 7.54 10.59
CA VAL A 314 -27.57 8.82 10.00
C VAL A 314 -28.10 9.90 10.94
N LEU A 315 -27.19 10.68 11.50
CA LEU A 315 -27.51 11.75 12.45
C LEU A 315 -27.15 13.09 11.81
N ASN A 316 -27.95 14.11 12.05
CA ASN A 316 -27.71 15.46 11.56
C ASN A 316 -27.60 16.42 12.75
N PHE A 317 -26.55 17.22 12.76
CA PHE A 317 -26.24 18.17 13.82
C PHE A 317 -26.26 19.60 13.29
N LYS A 318 -26.73 20.54 14.12
CA LYS A 318 -26.76 21.97 13.77
C LYS A 318 -25.37 22.60 13.95
N GLY A 319 -24.43 22.22 13.07
CA GLY A 319 -23.06 22.74 13.01
C GLY A 319 -22.01 21.87 13.71
N PRO A 320 -20.72 22.11 13.42
CA PRO A 320 -19.61 21.21 13.77
C PRO A 320 -19.36 21.07 15.28
N ARG A 321 -19.60 22.13 16.07
CA ARG A 321 -19.50 22.05 17.54
C ARG A 321 -20.55 21.11 18.15
N ARG A 322 -21.80 21.17 17.66
CA ARG A 322 -22.86 20.26 18.12
C ARG A 322 -22.65 18.84 17.64
N GLU A 323 -22.02 18.67 16.48
CA GLU A 323 -21.58 17.37 15.99
C GLU A 323 -20.51 16.76 16.90
N ALA A 324 -19.47 17.52 17.29
CA ALA A 324 -18.45 17.06 18.23
C ALA A 324 -19.05 16.61 19.58
N VAL A 325 -19.91 17.45 20.18
CA VAL A 325 -20.65 17.11 21.42
C VAL A 325 -21.52 15.87 21.21
N GLY A 326 -22.19 15.76 20.06
CA GLY A 326 -22.99 14.59 19.72
C GLY A 326 -22.17 13.31 19.64
N ILE A 327 -20.99 13.37 19.00
CA ILE A 327 -20.06 12.24 18.87
C ILE A 327 -19.54 11.82 20.25
N ALA A 328 -19.08 12.75 21.09
CA ALA A 328 -18.61 12.44 22.45
C ALA A 328 -19.70 11.75 23.28
N ASN A 329 -20.94 12.28 23.24
CA ASN A 329 -22.09 11.67 23.90
C ASN A 329 -22.40 10.25 23.39
N ILE A 330 -22.27 10.01 22.07
CA ILE A 330 -22.45 8.67 21.49
C ILE A 330 -21.35 7.73 22.01
N CYS A 331 -20.09 8.16 22.01
CA CYS A 331 -18.97 7.37 22.54
C CYS A 331 -19.20 7.00 24.02
N GLN A 332 -19.57 7.99 24.84
CA GLN A 332 -19.91 7.76 26.26
C GLN A 332 -21.08 6.79 26.40
N GLY A 333 -22.13 6.95 25.58
CA GLY A 333 -23.29 6.06 25.56
C GLY A 333 -22.92 4.62 25.24
N LEU A 334 -22.11 4.40 24.20
CA LEU A 334 -21.60 3.09 23.80
C LEU A 334 -20.78 2.43 24.91
N HIS A 335 -19.92 3.20 25.59
CA HIS A 335 -19.11 2.68 26.68
C HIS A 335 -19.95 2.36 27.92
N ALA A 336 -20.69 3.35 28.44
CA ALA A 336 -21.36 3.25 29.72
C ALA A 336 -22.62 2.35 29.70
N HIS A 337 -23.37 2.34 28.59
CA HIS A 337 -24.66 1.63 28.53
C HIS A 337 -24.61 0.33 27.73
N TYR A 338 -23.71 0.23 26.75
CA TYR A 338 -23.58 -0.95 25.89
C TYR A 338 -22.31 -1.76 26.16
N GLY A 339 -21.43 -1.29 27.06
CA GLY A 339 -20.25 -2.04 27.52
C GLY A 339 -19.11 -2.13 26.51
N TYR A 340 -19.10 -1.32 25.44
CA TYR A 340 -17.98 -1.28 24.51
C TYR A 340 -16.74 -0.68 25.17
N LYS A 341 -15.55 -1.21 24.89
CA LYS A 341 -14.31 -0.59 25.33
C LYS A 341 -14.02 0.63 24.45
N TRP A 342 -13.26 1.60 24.98
CA TRP A 342 -12.79 2.72 24.17
C TRP A 342 -12.01 2.27 22.92
N SER A 343 -11.26 1.17 23.03
CA SER A 343 -10.54 0.54 21.93
C SER A 343 -11.42 -0.03 20.82
N ASP A 344 -12.72 -0.23 21.08
CA ASP A 344 -13.68 -0.78 20.11
C ASP A 344 -14.33 0.34 19.28
N ILE A 345 -14.09 1.61 19.62
CA ILE A 345 -14.70 2.77 18.98
C ILE A 345 -13.67 3.46 18.06
N LEU A 346 -14.05 3.65 16.80
CA LEU A 346 -13.24 4.34 15.80
C LEU A 346 -14.01 5.51 15.21
N ILE A 347 -13.37 6.69 15.19
CA ILE A 347 -13.91 7.90 14.55
C ILE A 347 -13.10 8.15 13.28
N LEU A 348 -13.77 8.11 12.13
CA LEU A 348 -13.17 8.37 10.81
C LEU A 348 -13.64 9.71 10.27
N LEU A 349 -12.70 10.56 9.87
CA LEU A 349 -12.96 11.91 9.37
C LEU A 349 -12.41 12.05 7.94
N SER A 350 -13.14 12.75 7.07
CA SER A 350 -12.69 13.03 5.71
C SER A 350 -11.79 14.27 5.61
N ARG A 351 -11.78 15.14 6.64
CA ARG A 351 -10.98 16.39 6.70
C ARG A 351 -10.56 16.70 8.13
N GLY A 352 -9.30 17.10 8.33
CA GLY A 352 -8.72 17.34 9.66
C GLY A 352 -9.32 18.51 10.47
N ARG A 353 -10.02 19.48 9.85
CA ARG A 353 -10.57 20.65 10.59
C ARG A 353 -11.65 20.31 11.62
N LEU A 354 -12.37 19.19 11.45
CA LEU A 354 -13.33 18.71 12.45
C LEU A 354 -12.63 17.94 13.58
N GLY A 355 -11.41 17.44 13.34
CA GLY A 355 -10.61 16.67 14.29
C GLY A 355 -10.38 17.44 15.59
N ASN A 356 -9.85 18.67 15.50
CA ASN A 356 -9.56 19.48 16.69
C ASN A 356 -10.78 19.71 17.60
N LEU A 357 -11.97 19.92 17.00
CA LEU A 357 -13.21 20.11 17.78
C LEU A 357 -13.67 18.83 18.46
N ILE A 358 -13.49 17.68 17.80
CA ILE A 358 -13.82 16.38 18.38
C ILE A 358 -12.83 16.06 19.50
N GLU A 359 -11.53 16.27 19.28
CA GLU A 359 -10.48 16.06 20.30
C GLU A 359 -10.72 16.90 21.55
N GLU A 360 -10.96 18.20 21.38
CA GLU A 360 -11.29 19.12 22.48
C GLU A 360 -12.49 18.62 23.29
N GLU A 361 -13.54 18.13 22.61
CA GLU A 361 -14.75 17.65 23.28
C GLU A 361 -14.56 16.30 23.96
N LEU A 362 -13.77 15.39 23.37
CA LEU A 362 -13.41 14.13 24.00
C LEU A 362 -12.57 14.37 25.26
N ASP A 363 -11.60 15.29 25.21
CA ASP A 363 -10.82 15.73 26.37
C ASP A 363 -11.70 16.34 27.46
N ASN A 364 -12.60 17.27 27.11
CA ASN A 364 -13.56 17.89 28.04
C ASN A 364 -14.49 16.85 28.70
N SER A 365 -14.76 15.75 27.99
CA SER A 365 -15.58 14.64 28.48
C SER A 365 -14.77 13.54 29.18
N GLU A 366 -13.46 13.74 29.37
CA GLU A 366 -12.52 12.76 29.94
C GLU A 366 -12.53 11.40 29.21
N ILE A 367 -12.82 11.39 27.91
CA ILE A 367 -12.85 10.19 27.07
C ILE A 367 -11.44 9.94 26.53
N PRO A 368 -10.79 8.81 26.86
CA PRO A 368 -9.46 8.52 26.35
C PRO A 368 -9.51 8.23 24.84
N PHE A 369 -8.65 8.90 24.09
CA PHE A 369 -8.52 8.68 22.64
C PHE A 369 -7.05 8.68 22.19
N VAL A 370 -6.81 8.18 20.98
CA VAL A 370 -5.50 8.23 20.32
C VAL A 370 -5.70 8.78 18.91
N ASN A 371 -5.12 9.95 18.63
CA ASN A 371 -5.04 10.44 17.26
C ASN A 371 -3.92 9.69 16.50
N VAL A 372 -4.31 8.97 15.45
CA VAL A 372 -3.41 8.12 14.65
C VAL A 372 -2.47 8.93 13.74
N GLU A 373 -2.85 10.14 13.33
CA GLU A 373 -2.00 11.04 12.52
C GLU A 373 -0.89 11.70 13.37
N ASN A 374 -1.17 11.98 14.64
CA ASN A 374 -0.25 12.64 15.58
C ASN A 374 0.67 11.69 16.34
N LYS A 375 0.77 10.41 15.97
CA LYS A 375 1.72 9.46 16.61
C LYS A 375 3.20 9.83 16.46
N ASN A 376 3.54 10.80 15.59
CA ASN A 376 4.89 11.37 15.50
C ASN A 376 5.10 12.61 16.40
N SER A 377 4.10 13.03 17.16
CA SER A 377 4.21 14.05 18.20
C SER A 377 3.93 13.42 19.57
N SER A 378 4.80 12.51 19.99
CA SER A 378 4.87 12.12 21.40
C SER A 378 5.33 13.33 22.22
N ARG A 379 4.44 13.87 23.04
CA ARG A 379 4.77 14.38 24.37
C ARG A 379 4.36 13.35 25.40
#